data_AF-A0A9D4H043-F1
#
_entry.id   AF-A0A9D4H043-F1
#
_cell.length_a   1.000
_cell.length_b   1.000
_cell.length_c   1.000
_cell.angle_alpha   90.00
_cell.angle_beta   90.00
_cell.angle_gamma   90.00
#
_symmetry.space_group_name_H-M   'P 1'
#
loop_
_entity.id
_entity.type
_entity.pdbx_description
1 polymer ?
#
loop_
_entity_poly.entity_id
_entity_poly.type
_entity_poly.pdbx_seq_one_letter_code
_entity_poly.pdbx_strand_id
1 'polypeptide(L)' 'MVVDELKCKGLDITKLVGLATDGARVMTGRNGGLVTLLQEHSPTIIGVHCAAHRTALATRRQLS' A
#
# COMPACT_ATOMS: atom_id res chain seq x y z
N MET A 1 -9.38 8.09 9.90
CA MET A 1 -8.34 7.15 9.39
C MET A 1 -8.74 6.62 8.02
N VAL A 2 -7.84 6.00 7.24
CA VAL A 2 -8.17 5.46 5.89
C VAL A 2 -9.34 4.48 5.93
N VAL A 3 -9.44 3.68 7.00
CA VAL A 3 -10.56 2.75 7.23
C VAL A 3 -11.91 3.47 7.34
N ASP A 4 -11.95 4.63 8.01
CA ASP A 4 -13.18 5.42 8.15
C ASP A 4 -13.60 6.03 6.81
N GLU A 5 -12.62 6.51 6.03
CA GLU A 5 -12.86 7.06 4.70
C GLU A 5 -13.45 6.00 3.75
N LEU A 6 -12.93 4.76 3.81
CA LEU A 6 -13.48 3.64 3.05
C LEU A 6 -14.92 3.34 3.45
N LYS A 7 -15.20 3.29 4.77
CA LYS A 7 -16.56 3.08 5.30
C LYS A 7 -17.53 4.18 4.87
N CYS A 8 -17.14 5.44 4.96
CA CYS A 8 -17.95 6.58 4.51
C CYS A 8 -18.30 6.51 3.03
N LYS A 9 -17.42 5.91 2.21
CA LYS A 9 -17.67 5.66 0.79
C LYS A 9 -18.44 4.36 0.50
N GLY A 10 -18.90 3.66 1.52
CA GLY A 10 -19.59 2.37 1.39
C GLY A 10 -18.67 1.24 0.90
N LEU A 11 -17.34 1.43 1.00
CA LEU A 11 -16.36 0.42 0.63
C LEU A 11 -16.05 -0.45 1.84
N ASP A 12 -16.40 -1.72 1.72
CA ASP A 12 -16.12 -2.73 2.71
C ASP A 12 -14.64 -3.15 2.63
N ILE A 13 -13.89 -2.85 3.70
CA ILE A 13 -12.47 -3.18 3.81
C ILE A 13 -12.20 -4.68 3.72
N THR A 14 -13.15 -5.54 4.11
CA THR A 14 -13.01 -6.99 4.01
C THR A 14 -13.01 -7.48 2.56
N LYS A 15 -13.55 -6.68 1.64
CA LYS A 15 -13.56 -6.94 0.19
C LYS A 15 -12.36 -6.35 -0.53
N LEU A 16 -11.48 -5.64 0.18
CA LEU A 16 -10.26 -5.11 -0.42
C LEU A 16 -9.29 -6.26 -0.69
N VAL A 17 -8.90 -6.43 -1.96
CA VAL A 17 -7.99 -7.51 -2.41
C VAL A 17 -6.57 -7.01 -2.63
N GLY A 18 -6.39 -5.72 -2.92
CA GLY A 18 -5.08 -5.19 -3.25
C GLY A 18 -5.00 -3.67 -3.13
N LEU A 19 -3.77 -3.20 -2.95
CA LEU A 19 -3.41 -1.80 -2.74
C LEU A 19 -2.10 -1.53 -3.47
N ALA A 20 -2.08 -0.54 -4.36
CA ALA A 20 -0.86 -0.05 -4.98
C ALA A 20 -0.37 1.23 -4.26
N THR A 21 0.90 1.27 -3.85
CA THR A 21 1.51 2.44 -3.18
C THR A 21 2.80 2.87 -3.86
N ASP A 22 3.27 4.08 -3.57
CA ASP A 22 4.58 4.58 -4.04
C ASP A 22 5.77 3.79 -3.48
N GLY A 23 5.54 2.87 -2.55
CA GLY A 23 6.56 2.04 -1.96
C GLY A 23 7.38 2.71 -0.86
N ALA A 24 6.96 3.89 -0.39
CA ALA A 24 7.59 4.53 0.74
C ALA A 24 7.46 3.67 2.00
N ARG A 25 8.44 3.74 2.91
CA ARG A 25 8.45 2.94 4.15
C ARG A 25 7.21 3.17 5.02
N VAL A 26 6.62 4.36 4.99
CA VAL A 26 5.37 4.67 5.72
C VAL A 26 4.15 3.94 5.12
N MET A 27 4.23 3.50 3.87
CA MET A 27 3.17 2.78 3.17
C MET A 27 3.35 1.27 3.26
N THR A 28 4.58 0.77 3.14
CA THR A 28 4.87 -0.67 3.00
C THR A 28 5.75 -1.25 4.11
N GLY A 29 6.10 -0.45 5.11
CA GLY A 29 6.93 -0.87 6.23
C GLY A 29 6.25 -1.96 7.05
N ARG A 30 7.05 -2.94 7.49
CA ARG A 30 6.60 -4.10 8.29
C ARG A 30 5.87 -3.72 9.58
N ASN A 31 6.25 -2.59 10.19
CA ASN A 31 5.68 -2.10 11.43
C ASN A 31 5.04 -0.74 11.15
N GLY A 32 3.72 -0.63 11.31
CA GLY A 32 2.99 0.62 11.15
C GLY A 32 2.89 1.15 9.70
N GLY A 33 3.25 0.35 8.69
CA GLY A 33 2.99 0.69 7.31
C GLY A 33 1.50 0.58 6.98
N LEU A 34 0.98 1.44 6.09
CA LEU A 34 -0.44 1.41 5.71
C LEU A 34 -0.90 0.03 5.24
N VAL A 35 -0.12 -0.67 4.41
CA VAL A 35 -0.43 -2.04 3.95
C VAL A 35 -0.60 -2.98 5.14
N THR A 36 0.33 -2.95 6.09
CA THR A 36 0.29 -3.79 7.29
C THR A 36 -0.92 -3.48 8.17
N LEU A 37 -1.22 -2.20 8.37
CA LEU A 37 -2.39 -1.78 9.16
C LEU A 37 -3.71 -2.22 8.49
N LEU A 38 -3.79 -2.20 7.16
CA LEU A 38 -4.98 -2.69 6.45
C LEU A 38 -5.08 -4.22 6.49
N GLN A 39 -3.95 -4.93 6.52
CA GLN A 39 -3.90 -6.38 6.67
C GLN A 39 -4.42 -6.86 8.03
N GLU A 40 -4.38 -6.03 9.08
CA GLU A 40 -5.03 -6.33 10.37
C GLU A 40 -6.55 -6.42 10.25
N HIS A 41 -7.15 -5.72 9.28
CA HIS A 41 -8.60 -5.77 9.01
C HIS A 41 -8.99 -6.74 7.89
N SER A 42 -8.11 -6.94 6.90
CA SER A 42 -8.29 -7.89 5.81
C SER A 42 -6.95 -8.56 5.48
N PRO A 43 -6.67 -9.74 6.08
CA PRO A 43 -5.38 -10.43 5.93
C PRO A 43 -5.03 -10.81 4.49
N THR A 44 -6.01 -10.83 3.59
CA THR A 44 -5.85 -11.23 2.19
C THR A 44 -5.38 -10.09 1.28
N ILE A 45 -5.26 -8.86 1.79
CA ILE A 45 -4.82 -7.72 0.98
C ILE A 45 -3.38 -7.91 0.49
N ILE A 46 -3.18 -7.74 -0.81
CA ILE A 46 -1.87 -7.73 -1.45
C ILE A 46 -1.40 -6.29 -1.64
N GLY A 47 -0.28 -5.93 -0.99
CA GLY A 47 0.41 -4.67 -1.22
C GLY A 47 1.32 -4.74 -2.45
N VAL A 48 1.12 -3.84 -3.41
CA VAL A 48 1.92 -3.74 -4.64
C VAL A 48 2.65 -2.41 -4.65
N HIS A 49 3.97 -2.45 -4.89
CA HIS A 49 4.73 -1.24 -5.15
C HIS A 49 4.46 -0.76 -6.59
N CYS A 50 4.17 0.52 -6.76
CA CYS A 50 3.91 1.12 -8.06
C CYS A 50 5.09 0.88 -9.02
N ALA A 51 4.81 0.27 -10.16
CA ALA A 51 5.80 -0.06 -11.17
C ALA A 51 6.52 1.20 -11.69
N ALA A 52 5.80 2.30 -11.91
CA ALA A 52 6.40 3.56 -12.35
C ALA A 52 7.44 4.09 -11.34
N HIS A 53 7.12 4.02 -10.04
CA HIS A 53 8.03 4.44 -8.99
C HIS A 53 9.23 3.49 -8.90
N ARG A 54 9.00 2.17 -8.98
CA ARG A 54 10.07 1.16 -8.99
C ARG A 54 11.02 1.35 -10.17
N THR A 55 10.50 1.61 -11.37
CA THR A 55 11.31 1.86 -12.58
C THR A 55 12.09 3.17 -12.46
N ALA A 56 11.46 4.25 -12.02
CA ALA A 56 12.14 5.53 -11.80
C ALA A 56 13.25 5.43 -10.74
N LEU A 57 13.09 4.57 -9.74
CA LEU A 57 14.11 4.31 -8.73
C LEU A 57 15.26 3.46 -9.29
N ALA A 58 14.97 2.46 -10.12
CA ALA A 58 15.99 1.65 -10.78
C ALA A 58 16.86 2.51 -11.71
N THR A 59 16.24 3.34 -12.56
CA THR A 59 16.99 4.23 -13.45
C THR A 59 17.79 5.29 -12.70
N ARG A 60 17.27 5.81 -11.57
CA ARG A 60 18.05 6.71 -10.69
C ARG A 60 19.23 6.01 -10.01
N ARG A 61 19.13 4.71 -9.71
CA ARG A 61 20.21 3.93 -9.07
C ARG A 61 21.29 3.45 -10.03
N GLN A 62 21.03 3.43 -11.34
CA GLN A 62 22.02 3.08 -12.36
C GLN A 62 23.00 4.22 -12.72
N LEU A 63 22.82 5.42 -12.15
CA LEU A 63 23.61 6.63 -12.44
C LEU A 63 24.64 6.99 -11.37
N SER A 64 25.07 6.03 -10.53
CA SER A 64 26.16 6.22 -9.55
C SER A 64 27.47 5.60 -10.02
#